data_AF-A0A6G3U1C6-F1
#
_entry.id   AF-A0A6G3U1C6-F1
#
_cell.length_a   1.000
_cell.length_b   1.000
_cell.length_c   1.000
_cell.angle_alpha   90.00
_cell.angle_beta   90.00
_cell.angle_gamma   90.00
#
_symmetry.space_group_name_H-M   'P 1'
#
loop_
_entity.id
_entity.type
_entity.pdbx_description
1 polymer ?
#
loop_
_entity_poly.entity_id
_entity_poly.type
_entity_poly.pdbx_seq_one_letter_code
_entity_poly.pdbx_strand_id
1 'polypeptide(L)'
;MPSFVGDRRQERLVAVLVPLLRRSCPPGAGGYGGSYELRLGVDEAEELGGVALIRSAMRKAGRFLGWTRLQTFGGSFPQVAVAGVVDRREVPADFAAAVEEYELQRGRAAAEVIGRTWQDGKPRAVPGSVFVVAQEFRAAYAEGVAG
;
A
#
# COMPACT_ATOMS: atom_id res chain seq x y z
N MET A 1 -8.21 -11.26 -15.69
CA MET A 1 -7.69 -9.89 -15.43
C MET A 1 -7.18 -9.38 -16.77
N PRO A 2 -7.45 -8.11 -17.15
CA PRO A 2 -6.96 -7.56 -18.40
C PRO A 2 -5.43 -7.65 -18.48
N SER A 3 -4.87 -7.80 -19.68
CA SER A 3 -3.43 -7.73 -19.92
C SER A 3 -3.01 -6.26 -20.04
N PHE A 4 -1.96 -5.87 -19.31
CA PHE A 4 -1.42 -4.50 -19.29
C PHE A 4 0.06 -4.48 -19.71
N VAL A 5 0.52 -5.52 -20.40
CA VAL A 5 1.92 -5.64 -20.84
C VAL A 5 2.25 -4.48 -21.79
N GLY A 6 3.33 -3.75 -21.50
CA GLY A 6 3.76 -2.60 -22.29
C GLY A 6 2.97 -1.30 -22.03
N ASP A 7 2.02 -1.30 -21.07
CA ASP A 7 1.34 -0.08 -20.68
C ASP A 7 2.27 0.81 -19.84
N ARG A 8 2.64 1.96 -20.39
CA ARG A 8 3.53 2.94 -19.74
C ARG A 8 2.99 3.43 -18.39
N ARG A 9 1.66 3.52 -18.21
CA ARG A 9 1.06 3.90 -16.92
C ARG A 9 1.31 2.82 -15.90
N GLN A 10 1.20 1.55 -16.29
CA GLN A 10 1.49 0.43 -15.39
C GLN A 10 2.97 0.44 -14.98
N GLU A 11 3.89 0.63 -15.92
CA GLU A 11 5.34 0.66 -15.63
C GLU A 11 5.71 1.78 -14.67
N ARG A 12 5.16 2.97 -14.89
CA ARG A 12 5.32 4.10 -14.00
C ARG A 12 4.76 3.83 -12.60
N LEU A 13 3.54 3.28 -12.51
CA LEU A 13 2.95 2.91 -11.23
C LEU A 13 3.82 1.86 -10.51
N VAL A 14 4.39 0.89 -11.22
CA VAL A 14 5.31 -0.08 -10.62
C VAL A 14 6.54 0.62 -10.04
N ALA A 15 7.16 1.54 -10.78
CA ALA A 15 8.32 2.28 -10.30
C ALA A 15 8.03 3.07 -9.01
N VAL A 16 6.86 3.70 -8.93
CA VAL A 16 6.39 4.42 -7.73
C VAL A 16 6.07 3.45 -6.58
N LEU A 17 5.42 2.33 -6.87
CA LEU A 17 4.95 1.37 -5.87
C LEU A 17 6.06 0.53 -5.25
N VAL A 18 7.13 0.17 -5.97
CA VAL A 18 8.22 -0.65 -5.43
C VAL A 18 8.82 -0.10 -4.13
N PRO A 19 9.25 1.17 -4.04
CA PRO A 19 9.77 1.72 -2.79
C PRO A 19 8.69 1.81 -1.70
N LEU A 20 7.44 2.15 -2.06
CA LEU A 20 6.31 2.22 -1.12
C LEU A 20 6.01 0.86 -0.46
N LEU A 21 5.93 -0.20 -1.27
CA LEU A 21 5.70 -1.57 -0.80
C LEU A 21 6.88 -2.06 0.04
N ARG A 22 8.13 -1.73 -0.32
CA ARG A 22 9.30 -2.09 0.50
C ARG A 22 9.23 -1.44 1.88
N ARG A 23 8.81 -0.18 1.98
CA ARG A 23 8.62 0.51 3.28
C ARG A 23 7.46 -0.06 4.10
N SER A 24 6.49 -0.71 3.44
CA SER A 24 5.39 -1.37 4.14
C SER A 24 5.80 -2.67 4.86
N CYS A 25 6.97 -3.23 4.53
CA CYS A 25 7.50 -4.38 5.23
C CYS A 25 8.01 -3.99 6.63
N PRO A 26 7.75 -4.80 7.66
CA PRO A 26 8.32 -4.59 8.99
C PRO A 26 9.86 -4.52 8.95
N PRO A 27 10.47 -3.55 9.64
CA PRO A 27 11.92 -3.51 9.82
C PRO A 27 12.43 -4.82 10.43
N GLY A 28 13.52 -5.37 9.88
CA GLY A 28 14.09 -6.64 10.37
C GLY A 28 13.37 -7.91 9.91
N ALA A 29 12.20 -7.82 9.27
CA ALA A 29 11.45 -9.01 8.83
C ALA A 29 11.88 -9.58 7.47
N GLY A 30 13.10 -9.28 6.99
CA GLY A 30 13.62 -9.83 5.73
C GLY A 30 12.76 -9.54 4.48
N GLY A 31 11.89 -8.52 4.53
CA GLY A 31 10.95 -8.19 3.46
C GLY A 31 9.64 -8.99 3.44
N TYR A 32 9.34 -9.78 4.48
CA TYR A 32 8.06 -10.46 4.70
C TYR A 32 7.02 -9.56 5.36
N GLY A 33 5.75 -9.96 5.38
CA GLY A 33 4.68 -9.29 6.15
C GLY A 33 4.22 -7.93 5.58
N GLY A 34 4.70 -7.55 4.40
CA GLY A 34 4.30 -6.28 3.76
C GLY A 34 2.85 -6.28 3.29
N SER A 35 2.19 -5.13 3.42
CA SER A 35 0.85 -4.89 2.87
C SER A 35 0.67 -3.43 2.51
N TYR A 36 -0.12 -3.17 1.47
CA TYR A 36 -0.36 -1.82 0.98
C TYR A 36 -1.80 -1.69 0.49
N GLU A 37 -2.53 -0.69 0.99
CA GLU A 37 -3.89 -0.36 0.57
C GLU A 37 -3.95 1.12 0.16
N LEU A 38 -4.42 1.35 -1.06
CA LEU A 38 -4.59 2.67 -1.63
C LEU A 38 -6.09 2.96 -1.78
N ARG A 39 -6.52 4.11 -1.24
CA ARG A 39 -7.87 4.65 -1.41
C ARG A 39 -7.79 5.99 -2.12
N LEU A 40 -8.36 6.06 -3.32
CA LEU A 40 -8.34 7.24 -4.20
C LEU A 40 -9.76 7.72 -4.47
N GLY A 41 -9.87 8.97 -4.94
CA GLY A 41 -11.09 9.39 -5.63
C GLY A 41 -11.33 8.53 -6.87
N VAL A 42 -12.58 8.37 -7.29
CA VAL A 42 -12.91 7.57 -8.48
C VAL A 42 -12.26 8.17 -9.72
N ASP A 43 -12.39 9.49 -9.92
CA ASP A 43 -11.78 10.20 -11.06
C ASP A 43 -10.26 10.07 -11.06
N GLU A 44 -9.61 10.22 -9.90
CA GLU A 44 -8.16 10.03 -9.73
C GLU A 44 -7.74 8.61 -10.12
N ALA A 45 -8.51 7.57 -9.74
CA ALA A 45 -8.19 6.21 -10.12
C ALA A 45 -8.38 5.98 -11.63
N GLU A 46 -9.38 6.60 -12.26
CA GLU A 46 -9.59 6.53 -13.71
C GLU A 46 -8.47 7.24 -14.49
N GLU A 47 -7.98 8.38 -14.02
CA GLU A 47 -6.81 9.07 -14.60
C GLU A 47 -5.55 8.19 -14.59
N LEU A 48 -5.39 7.35 -13.56
CA LEU A 48 -4.33 6.36 -13.45
C LEU A 48 -4.56 5.10 -14.30
N GLY A 49 -5.67 5.01 -15.04
CA GLY A 49 -6.04 3.87 -15.88
C GLY A 49 -6.93 2.83 -15.19
N GLY A 50 -7.57 3.20 -14.09
CA GLY A 50 -8.57 2.43 -13.38
C GLY A 50 -8.01 1.44 -12.35
N VAL A 51 -8.90 0.96 -11.47
CA VAL A 51 -8.56 0.05 -10.36
C VAL A 51 -7.87 -1.24 -10.83
N ALA A 52 -8.28 -1.76 -11.99
CA ALA A 52 -7.69 -2.98 -12.54
C ALA A 52 -6.21 -2.80 -12.89
N LEU A 53 -5.84 -1.65 -13.47
CA LEU A 53 -4.45 -1.34 -13.81
C LEU A 53 -3.63 -1.11 -12.55
N ILE A 54 -4.14 -0.36 -11.57
CA ILE A 54 -3.48 -0.13 -10.28
C ILE A 54 -3.19 -1.46 -9.56
N ARG A 55 -4.19 -2.35 -9.46
CA ARG A 55 -4.01 -3.69 -8.87
C ARG A 55 -2.99 -4.53 -9.63
N SER A 56 -2.95 -4.39 -10.95
CA SER A 56 -1.94 -5.04 -11.80
C SER A 56 -0.53 -4.52 -11.50
N ALA A 57 -0.36 -3.20 -11.35
CA ALA A 57 0.90 -2.58 -10.97
C ALA A 57 1.35 -3.00 -9.56
N MET A 58 0.45 -3.01 -8.57
CA MET A 58 0.75 -3.49 -7.21
C MET A 58 1.21 -4.96 -7.21
N ARG A 59 0.56 -5.82 -8.00
CA ARG A 59 0.98 -7.22 -8.18
C ARG A 59 2.39 -7.29 -8.75
N LYS A 60 2.67 -6.55 -9.83
CA LYS A 60 3.98 -6.55 -10.49
C LYS A 60 5.08 -6.00 -9.56
N ALA A 61 4.79 -4.94 -8.80
CA ALA A 61 5.71 -4.39 -7.79
C ALA A 61 5.99 -5.37 -6.65
N GLY A 62 4.97 -6.04 -6.11
CA GLY A 62 5.16 -7.09 -5.09
C GLY A 62 5.99 -8.26 -5.62
N ARG A 63 5.78 -8.68 -6.87
CA ARG A 63 6.61 -9.70 -7.52
C ARG A 63 8.06 -9.27 -7.68
N PHE A 64 8.30 -8.00 -8.01
CA PHE A 64 9.65 -7.43 -8.07
C PHE A 64 10.38 -7.47 -6.71
N LEU A 65 9.62 -7.40 -5.61
CA LEU A 65 10.13 -7.56 -4.25
C LEU A 65 10.28 -9.03 -3.80
N GLY A 66 10.04 -10.00 -4.69
CA GLY A 66 10.14 -11.42 -4.37
C GLY A 66 8.93 -12.01 -3.65
N TRP A 67 7.78 -11.32 -3.64
CA TRP A 67 6.54 -11.85 -3.07
C TRP A 67 5.94 -12.94 -3.97
N THR A 68 6.44 -14.17 -3.81
CA THR A 68 6.04 -15.35 -4.60
C THR A 68 4.58 -15.72 -4.37
N ARG A 69 4.06 -15.49 -3.16
CA ARG A 69 2.67 -15.68 -2.77
C ARG A 69 2.10 -14.33 -2.32
N LEU A 70 1.18 -13.76 -3.10
CA LEU A 70 0.56 -12.48 -2.80
C LEU A 70 -0.91 -12.48 -3.17
N GLN A 71 -1.70 -11.63 -2.52
CA GLN A 71 -3.11 -11.41 -2.83
C GLN A 71 -3.34 -9.94 -3.14
N THR A 72 -4.03 -9.64 -4.25
CA THR A 72 -4.52 -8.28 -4.54
C THR A 72 -6.03 -8.21 -4.42
N PHE A 73 -6.55 -7.14 -3.82
CA PHE A 73 -7.98 -6.90 -3.63
C PHE A 73 -8.35 -5.48 -4.05
N GLY A 74 -9.64 -5.14 -4.01
CA GLY A 74 -10.14 -3.81 -4.33
C GLY A 74 -11.13 -3.76 -5.49
N GLY A 75 -11.79 -2.61 -5.61
CA GLY A 75 -12.87 -2.30 -6.55
C GLY A 75 -13.16 -0.80 -6.57
N SER A 76 -14.02 -0.38 -7.51
CA SER A 76 -14.52 0.99 -7.57
C SER A 76 -15.90 1.06 -6.91
N PHE A 77 -16.10 2.06 -6.06
CA PHE A 77 -17.35 2.36 -5.35
C PHE A 77 -17.72 3.82 -5.60
N PRO A 78 -18.99 4.24 -5.42
CA PRO A 78 -19.46 5.57 -5.86
C PRO A 78 -18.64 6.78 -5.41
N GLN A 79 -17.92 6.69 -4.29
CA GLN A 79 -17.12 7.79 -3.74
C GLN A 79 -15.63 7.45 -3.58
N VAL A 80 -15.23 6.20 -3.83
CA VAL A 80 -13.86 5.75 -3.55
C VAL A 80 -13.48 4.58 -4.44
N ALA A 81 -12.27 4.64 -4.97
CA ALA A 81 -11.60 3.52 -5.60
C ALA A 81 -10.59 2.91 -4.63
N VAL A 82 -10.67 1.60 -4.42
CA VAL A 82 -9.79 0.87 -3.50
C VAL A 82 -8.95 -0.13 -4.29
N ALA A 83 -7.65 -0.15 -4.05
CA ALA A 83 -6.73 -1.18 -4.54
C ALA A 83 -5.76 -1.56 -3.43
N GLY A 84 -5.53 -2.86 -3.23
CA GLY A 84 -4.56 -3.29 -2.23
C GLY A 84 -3.84 -4.59 -2.59
N VAL A 85 -2.72 -4.81 -1.92
CA VAL A 85 -1.87 -6.00 -2.04
C VAL A 85 -1.34 -6.42 -0.67
N VAL A 86 -1.27 -7.73 -0.44
CA VAL A 86 -0.76 -8.33 0.79
C VAL A 86 0.23 -9.44 0.42
N ASP A 87 1.41 -9.42 1.05
CA ASP A 87 2.32 -10.56 1.05
C ASP A 87 1.69 -11.72 1.84
N ARG A 88 1.55 -12.87 1.18
CA ARG A 88 0.94 -14.08 1.74
C ARG A 88 1.95 -15.20 1.87
N ARG A 89 3.25 -14.92 1.72
CA ARG A 89 4.30 -15.88 2.05
C ARG A 89 4.22 -16.21 3.53
N GLU A 90 4.48 -17.47 3.86
CA GLU A 90 4.68 -17.88 5.23
C GLU A 90 5.93 -17.18 5.76
N VAL A 91 5.86 -16.61 6.95
CA VAL A 91 6.96 -15.89 7.57
C VAL A 91 7.89 -16.91 8.23
N PRO A 92 9.17 -16.99 7.83
CA PRO A 92 10.14 -17.85 8.50
C PRO A 92 10.25 -17.51 9.99
N ALA A 93 10.53 -18.51 10.83
CA ALA A 93 10.63 -18.35 12.29
C ALA A 93 11.60 -17.22 12.69
N ASP A 94 12.73 -17.08 11.99
CA ASP A 94 13.74 -16.04 12.22
C ASP A 94 13.19 -14.60 12.06
N PHE A 95 12.10 -14.43 11.32
CA PHE A 95 11.47 -13.14 11.07
C PHE A 95 10.13 -12.95 11.78
N ALA A 96 9.55 -14.02 12.36
CA ALA A 96 8.21 -14.01 12.94
C ALA A 96 8.06 -12.94 14.03
N ALA A 97 9.04 -12.84 14.94
CA ALA A 97 9.03 -11.85 16.03
C ALA A 97 9.05 -10.41 15.49
N ALA A 98 9.80 -10.13 14.42
CA ALA A 98 9.86 -8.80 13.82
C ALA A 98 8.53 -8.40 13.15
N VAL A 99 7.84 -9.38 12.53
CA VAL A 99 6.51 -9.15 11.94
C VAL A 99 5.48 -8.90 13.04
N GLU A 100 5.43 -9.77 14.06
CA GLU A 100 4.47 -9.67 15.16
C GLU A 100 4.62 -8.35 15.95
N GLU A 101 5.85 -8.00 16.31
CA GLU A 101 6.13 -6.76 17.05
C GLU A 101 5.71 -5.53 16.23
N TYR A 102 5.95 -5.52 14.92
CA TYR A 102 5.53 -4.43 14.05
C TYR A 102 4.00 -4.31 13.94
N GLU A 103 3.29 -5.42 13.80
CA GLU A 103 1.81 -5.41 13.80
C GLU A 103 1.27 -4.89 15.13
N LEU A 104 1.84 -5.32 16.25
CA LEU A 104 1.48 -4.86 17.59
C LEU A 104 1.76 -3.37 17.77
N GLN A 105 2.92 -2.88 17.34
CA GLN A 105 3.28 -1.46 17.39
C GLN A 105 2.33 -0.61 16.54
N ARG A 106 1.98 -1.07 15.33
CA ARG A 106 0.99 -0.39 14.50
C ARG A 106 -0.39 -0.33 15.16
N GLY A 107 -0.83 -1.42 15.77
CA GLY A 107 -2.07 -1.47 16.53
C GLY A 107 -2.09 -0.49 17.70
N ARG A 108 -1.00 -0.45 18.48
CA ARG A 108 -0.84 0.49 19.61
C ARG A 108 -0.83 1.94 19.15
N ALA A 109 -0.06 2.26 18.11
CA ALA A 109 0.00 3.62 17.56
C ALA A 109 -1.36 4.09 17.03
N ALA A 110 -2.11 3.20 16.37
CA ALA A 110 -3.47 3.49 15.92
C ALA A 110 -4.40 3.76 17.11
N ALA A 111 -4.39 2.89 18.13
CA ALA A 111 -5.20 3.04 19.33
C ALA A 111 -4.89 4.33 20.09
N GLU A 112 -3.62 4.71 20.21
CA GLU A 112 -3.20 5.95 20.87
C GLU A 112 -3.71 7.19 20.13
N VAL A 113 -3.55 7.23 18.80
CA VAL A 113 -4.02 8.37 17.99
C VAL A 113 -5.55 8.48 18.01
N ILE A 114 -6.26 7.36 17.96
CA ILE A 114 -7.72 7.32 18.13
C ILE A 114 -8.08 7.86 19.52
N GLY A 115 -7.45 7.35 20.59
CA GLY A 115 -7.71 7.81 21.96
C GLY A 115 -7.54 9.32 22.13
N ARG A 116 -6.45 9.90 21.61
CA ARG A 116 -6.22 11.34 21.61
C ARG A 116 -7.27 12.12 20.81
N THR A 117 -7.67 11.60 19.65
CA THR A 117 -8.72 12.20 18.80
C THR A 117 -10.07 12.22 19.52
N TRP A 118 -10.40 11.17 20.26
CA TRP A 118 -11.62 11.11 21.08
C TRP A 118 -11.57 12.06 22.28
N GLN A 119 -10.39 12.24 22.88
CA GLN A 119 -10.24 13.12 24.05
C GLN A 119 -10.43 14.60 23.73
N ASP A 120 -9.96 15.08 22.58
CA ASP A 120 -9.99 16.51 22.25
C ASP A 120 -10.74 16.88 20.97
N GLY A 121 -11.32 15.89 20.28
CA GLY A 121 -12.09 16.08 19.06
C GLY A 121 -11.25 16.48 17.83
N LYS A 122 -9.93 16.53 17.93
CA LYS A 122 -9.06 16.97 16.82
C LYS A 122 -8.65 15.79 15.94
N PRO A 123 -9.04 15.78 14.64
CA PRO A 123 -8.64 14.73 13.72
C PRO A 123 -7.12 14.64 13.61
N ARG A 124 -6.59 13.42 13.69
CA ARG A 124 -5.16 13.14 13.54
C ARG A 124 -4.94 12.01 12.55
N ALA A 125 -3.89 12.15 11.76
CA ALA A 125 -3.45 11.09 10.87
C ALA A 125 -2.74 10.00 11.69
N VAL A 126 -3.17 8.74 11.50
CA VAL A 126 -2.46 7.58 12.05
C VAL A 126 -1.35 7.21 11.05
N PRO A 127 -0.07 7.11 11.46
CA PRO A 127 1.00 6.60 10.59
C PRO A 127 0.63 5.24 9.99
N GLY A 128 0.79 5.08 8.68
CA GLY A 128 0.40 3.87 7.96
C GLY A 128 -1.12 3.69 7.78
N SER A 129 -1.95 4.66 8.14
CA SER A 129 -3.36 4.68 7.73
C SER A 129 -3.50 4.86 6.23
N VAL A 130 -4.63 4.39 5.68
CA VAL A 130 -4.99 4.55 4.27
C VAL A 130 -4.94 6.00 3.79
N PHE A 131 -5.20 6.97 4.68
CA PHE A 131 -5.10 8.40 4.36
C PHE A 131 -3.65 8.83 4.13
N VAL A 132 -2.75 8.52 5.09
CA VAL A 132 -1.32 8.85 4.97
C VAL A 132 -0.71 8.13 3.76
N VAL A 133 -1.06 6.86 3.59
CA VAL A 133 -0.61 6.03 2.47
C VAL A 133 -0.99 6.65 1.13
N ALA A 134 -2.21 7.17 0.98
CA ALA A 134 -2.64 7.86 -0.23
C ALA A 134 -1.86 9.17 -0.48
N GLN A 135 -1.53 9.94 0.56
CA GLN A 135 -0.71 11.15 0.41
C GLN A 135 0.73 10.83 0.01
N GLU A 136 1.35 9.82 0.62
CA GLU A 136 2.69 9.36 0.22
C GLU A 136 2.72 8.89 -1.24
N PHE A 137 1.67 8.16 -1.67
CA PHE A 137 1.53 7.75 -3.05
C PHE A 137 1.44 8.96 -3.99
N ARG A 138 0.59 9.95 -3.69
CA ARG A 138 0.43 11.15 -4.51
C ARG A 138 1.74 11.92 -4.64
N ALA A 139 2.44 12.12 -3.53
CA ALA A 139 3.75 12.79 -3.52
C ALA A 139 4.76 12.04 -4.40
N ALA A 140 4.92 10.73 -4.19
CA ALA A 140 5.85 9.92 -4.98
C ALA A 140 5.47 9.85 -6.47
N TYR A 141 4.17 9.81 -6.77
CA TYR A 141 3.69 9.79 -8.15
C TYR A 141 3.92 11.13 -8.85
N ALA A 142 3.73 12.26 -8.14
CA ALA A 142 3.98 13.62 -8.62
C ALA A 142 5.46 13.89 -8.89
N GLU A 143 6.36 13.48 -7.98
CA GLU A 143 7.80 13.57 -8.18
C GLU A 143 8.25 12.77 -9.41
N GLY A 144 7.66 11.60 -9.64
CA GLY A 144 7.88 10.82 -10.85
C GLY A 144 7.26 11.40 -12.13
N VAL A 145 6.53 12.54 -12.08
CA VAL A 145 6.13 13.32 -13.29
C VAL A 145 7.24 14.29 -13.68
N ALA A 146 8.04 14.75 -12.72
CA ALA A 146 8.91 15.93 -12.87
C ALA A 146 10.32 15.61 -13.39
N GLY A 147 10.65 14.33 -13.58
CA GLY A 147 11.90 13.87 -14.21
C GLY A 147 11.62 13.18 -15.54
#